data_AF-A0A285HHF1-F1
#
_entry.id   AF-A0A285HHF1-F1
#
_cell.length_a   1.000
_cell.length_b   1.000
_cell.length_c   1.000
_cell.angle_alpha   90.00
_cell.angle_beta   90.00
_cell.angle_gamma   90.00
#
_symmetry.space_group_name_H-M   'P 1'
#
loop_
_entity.id
_entity.type
_entity.pdbx_description
1 polymer ?
#
loop_
_entity_poly.entity_id
_entity_poly.type
_entity_poly.pdbx_seq_one_letter_code
_entity_poly.pdbx_strand_id
1 'polypeptide(L)'
;MTFPYVADPDGRDRAGQARDDVAELRDRAARLRDSDAGDRDRLAIERVAAGESMLWEEQDRLQAAALRDKAAASRAEAARLREQAAATGLPDREQLRVLWHQAAADREAAAADREQAAADRDAVRAYLWQVRREQAAAASDRAAAGRDRKDSAADRTAAEQDRDFVDCGRQQAAVERAMAEESRPPTR
;
A
#
# COMPACT_ATOMS: atom_id res chain seq x y z
N MET A 1 31.31 -37.20 33.27
CA MET A 1 30.99 -35.97 34.00
C MET A 1 31.91 -34.88 33.48
N THR A 2 31.41 -34.04 32.59
CA THR A 2 32.13 -32.83 32.13
C THR A 2 31.98 -31.79 33.22
N PHE A 3 33.07 -31.45 33.92
CA PHE A 3 33.05 -30.33 34.85
C PHE A 3 32.86 -29.05 34.03
N PRO A 4 31.88 -28.19 34.36
CA PRO A 4 31.74 -26.91 33.70
C PRO A 4 33.03 -26.13 33.95
N TYR A 5 33.74 -25.80 32.87
CA TYR A 5 34.92 -24.97 32.91
C TYR A 5 34.51 -23.64 33.55
N VAL A 6 34.94 -23.38 34.78
CA VAL A 6 34.72 -22.09 35.43
C VAL A 6 35.51 -21.09 34.60
N ALA A 7 34.79 -20.29 33.81
CA ALA A 7 35.43 -19.27 32.98
C ALA A 7 36.12 -18.27 33.91
N ASP A 8 37.44 -18.23 33.82
CA ASP A 8 38.29 -17.19 34.40
C ASP A 8 37.65 -15.81 34.15
N PRO A 9 37.61 -14.88 35.13
CA PRO A 9 37.06 -13.52 34.96
C PRO A 9 37.37 -12.86 33.60
N ASP A 10 38.59 -12.98 33.09
CA ASP A 10 38.99 -12.40 31.79
C ASP A 10 38.32 -13.11 30.59
N GLY A 11 37.95 -14.38 30.74
CA GLY A 11 37.13 -15.13 29.79
C GLY A 11 35.67 -14.65 29.77
N ARG A 12 35.12 -14.31 30.94
CA ARG A 12 33.77 -13.72 31.04
C ARG A 12 33.72 -12.31 30.49
N ASP A 13 34.73 -11.48 30.73
CA ASP A 13 34.79 -10.12 30.18
C ASP A 13 34.82 -10.15 28.64
N ARG A 14 35.61 -11.05 28.04
CA ARG A 14 35.63 -11.25 26.57
C ARG A 14 34.31 -11.79 26.02
N ALA A 15 33.70 -12.77 26.69
CA ALA A 15 32.39 -13.28 26.30
C ALA A 15 31.30 -12.20 26.42
N GLY A 16 31.43 -11.31 27.41
CA GLY A 16 30.58 -10.16 27.61
C GLY A 16 30.68 -9.16 26.46
N GLN A 17 31.91 -8.79 26.08
CA GLN A 17 32.14 -7.91 24.93
C GLN A 17 31.54 -8.46 23.64
N ALA A 18 31.74 -9.76 23.37
CA ALA A 18 31.16 -10.38 22.18
C ALA A 18 29.62 -10.34 22.17
N ARG A 19 28.97 -10.44 23.33
CA ARG A 19 27.52 -10.32 23.46
C ARG A 19 27.04 -8.88 23.26
N ASP A 20 27.76 -7.91 23.82
CA ASP A 20 27.46 -6.48 23.60
C ASP A 20 27.56 -6.11 22.12
N ASP A 21 28.60 -6.59 21.43
CA ASP A 21 28.77 -6.37 19.98
C ASP A 21 27.59 -6.98 19.19
N VAL A 22 27.13 -8.18 19.56
CA VAL A 22 25.95 -8.82 18.96
C VAL A 22 24.67 -8.03 19.25
N ALA A 23 24.50 -7.54 20.48
CA ALA A 23 23.36 -6.72 20.88
C ALA A 23 23.32 -5.39 20.09
N GLU A 24 24.47 -4.74 19.87
CA GLU A 24 24.57 -3.54 19.05
C GLU A 24 24.22 -3.80 17.58
N LEU A 25 24.73 -4.89 17.01
CA LEU A 25 24.37 -5.30 15.64
C LEU A 25 22.86 -5.55 15.49
N ARG A 26 22.25 -6.17 16.50
CA ARG A 26 20.80 -6.43 16.52
C ARG A 26 19.99 -5.14 16.60
N ASP A 27 20.39 -4.20 17.46
CA ASP A 27 19.75 -2.88 17.54
C ASP A 27 19.86 -2.11 16.22
N ARG A 28 21.02 -2.17 15.55
CA ARG A 28 21.22 -1.54 14.25
C ARG A 28 20.31 -2.16 13.19
N ALA A 29 20.19 -3.49 13.16
CA ALA A 29 19.30 -4.19 12.25
C ALA A 29 17.82 -3.82 12.52
N ALA A 30 17.41 -3.74 13.78
CA ALA A 30 16.06 -3.31 14.17
C ALA A 30 15.75 -1.87 13.70
N ARG A 31 16.70 -0.94 13.82
CA ARG A 31 16.53 0.44 13.32
C ARG A 31 16.38 0.51 11.80
N LEU A 32 17.18 -0.26 11.07
CA LEU A 32 17.06 -0.34 9.61
C LEU A 32 15.70 -0.89 9.21
N ARG A 33 15.26 -1.97 9.85
CA ARG A 33 13.94 -2.57 9.61
C ARG A 33 12.79 -1.60 9.93
N ASP A 34 12.89 -0.83 11.01
CA ASP A 34 11.91 0.22 11.35
C ASP A 34 11.87 1.34 10.30
N SER A 35 13.03 1.74 9.76
CA SER A 35 13.12 2.71 8.66
C SER A 35 12.42 2.18 7.40
N ASP A 36 12.76 0.96 6.98
CA ASP A 36 12.16 0.32 5.80
C ASP A 36 10.65 0.14 5.97
N ALA A 37 10.19 -0.21 7.18
CA ALA A 37 8.77 -0.29 7.52
C ALA A 37 8.09 1.08 7.44
N GLY A 38 8.78 2.15 7.84
CA GLY A 38 8.30 3.53 7.73
C GLY A 38 8.14 3.98 6.27
N ASP A 39 9.15 3.71 5.43
CA ASP A 39 9.10 4.04 4.00
C ASP A 39 8.02 3.25 3.28
N ARG A 40 7.86 1.96 3.59
CA ARG A 40 6.78 1.13 3.04
C ARG A 40 5.39 1.67 3.40
N ASP A 41 5.18 2.10 4.64
CA ASP A 41 3.92 2.69 5.09
C ASP A 41 3.63 4.03 4.37
N ARG A 42 4.66 4.86 4.18
CA ARG A 42 4.55 6.10 3.41
C ARG A 42 4.15 5.85 1.96
N LEU A 43 4.84 4.93 1.27
CA LEU A 43 4.51 4.55 -0.10
C LEU A 43 3.09 3.99 -0.22
N ALA A 44 2.64 3.21 0.77
CA ALA A 44 1.27 2.70 0.81
C ALA A 44 0.24 3.83 0.97
N ILE A 45 0.53 4.87 1.77
CA ILE A 45 -0.32 6.08 1.88
C ILE A 45 -0.37 6.83 0.55
N GLU A 46 0.78 7.09 -0.07
CA GLU A 46 0.88 7.83 -1.33
C GLU A 46 0.10 7.14 -2.46
N ARG A 47 0.21 5.81 -2.55
CA ARG A 47 -0.54 4.99 -3.51
C ARG A 47 -2.05 5.12 -3.33
N VAL A 48 -2.55 5.12 -2.09
CA VAL A 48 -3.98 5.30 -1.81
C VAL A 48 -4.42 6.72 -2.20
N ALA A 49 -3.63 7.74 -1.85
CA ALA A 49 -3.93 9.14 -2.17
C ALA A 49 -3.95 9.41 -3.68
N ALA A 50 -3.05 8.79 -4.45
CA ALA A 50 -3.05 8.87 -5.91
C ALA A 50 -4.35 8.29 -6.51
N GLY A 51 -4.84 7.17 -5.96
CA GLY A 51 -6.12 6.58 -6.35
C GLY A 51 -7.34 7.44 -5.97
N GLU A 52 -7.25 8.27 -4.93
CA GLU A 52 -8.34 9.21 -4.59
C GLU A 52 -8.39 10.40 -5.54
N SER A 53 -7.23 10.91 -5.97
CA SER A 53 -7.16 12.05 -6.88
C SER A 53 -7.74 11.70 -8.27
N MET A 54 -7.38 10.53 -8.78
CA MET A 54 -7.89 10.01 -10.05
C MET A 54 -9.40 9.68 -10.01
N LEU A 55 -9.98 9.47 -8.83
CA LEU A 55 -11.42 9.15 -8.70
C LEU A 55 -12.31 10.31 -9.18
N TRP A 56 -11.88 11.56 -8.99
CA TRP A 56 -12.64 12.73 -9.44
C TRP A 56 -12.74 12.79 -10.96
N GLU A 57 -11.64 12.54 -11.66
CA GLU A 57 -11.63 12.50 -13.13
C GLU A 57 -12.56 11.41 -13.67
N GLU A 58 -12.60 10.25 -13.01
CA GLU A 58 -13.46 9.14 -13.41
C GLU A 58 -14.95 9.41 -13.10
N GLN A 59 -15.24 10.16 -12.04
CA GLN A 59 -16.60 10.66 -11.79
C GLN A 59 -17.05 11.63 -12.89
N ASP A 60 -16.17 12.53 -13.32
CA ASP A 60 -16.46 13.44 -14.43
C ASP A 60 -16.71 12.67 -15.74
N ARG A 61 -15.93 11.61 -16.00
CA ARG A 61 -16.17 10.71 -17.16
C ARG A 61 -17.53 10.01 -17.07
N LEU A 62 -17.93 9.53 -15.89
CA LEU A 62 -19.27 8.94 -15.70
C LEU A 62 -20.39 9.96 -15.93
N GLN A 63 -20.22 11.18 -15.44
CA GLN A 63 -21.19 12.25 -15.67
C GLN A 63 -21.28 12.59 -17.16
N ALA A 64 -20.14 12.68 -17.86
CA ALA A 64 -20.09 12.89 -19.30
C ALA A 64 -20.79 11.76 -20.06
N ALA A 65 -20.55 10.49 -19.70
CA ALA A 65 -21.23 9.34 -20.28
C ALA A 65 -22.76 9.41 -20.07
N ALA A 66 -23.21 9.78 -18.88
CA ALA A 66 -24.63 9.95 -18.58
C ALA A 66 -25.27 11.09 -19.39
N LEU A 67 -24.54 12.19 -19.62
CA LEU A 67 -25.00 13.29 -20.48
C LEU A 67 -25.09 12.85 -21.95
N ARG A 68 -24.14 12.05 -22.44
CA ARG A 68 -24.17 11.46 -23.79
C ARG A 68 -25.37 10.52 -23.95
N ASP A 69 -25.64 9.65 -22.98
CA ASP A 69 -26.80 8.75 -23.02
C ASP A 69 -28.13 9.55 -23.10
N LYS A 70 -28.25 10.65 -22.34
CA LYS A 70 -29.40 11.56 -22.42
C LYS A 70 -29.50 12.22 -23.80
N ALA A 71 -28.39 12.72 -24.34
CA ALA A 71 -28.37 13.32 -25.67
C ALA A 71 -28.77 12.31 -26.76
N ALA A 72 -28.26 11.07 -26.69
CA ALA A 72 -28.63 9.98 -27.57
C ALA A 72 -30.12 9.64 -27.49
N ALA A 73 -30.69 9.62 -26.28
CA ALA A 73 -32.13 9.41 -26.09
C ALA A 73 -32.95 10.55 -26.71
N SER A 74 -32.55 11.81 -26.52
CA SER A 74 -33.21 12.96 -27.13
C SER A 74 -33.15 12.95 -28.66
N ARG A 75 -32.00 12.58 -29.25
CA ARG A 75 -31.87 12.44 -30.72
C ARG A 75 -32.72 11.30 -31.27
N ALA A 76 -32.75 10.15 -30.60
CA ALA A 76 -33.62 9.04 -30.99
C ALA A 76 -35.10 9.43 -30.96
N GLU A 77 -35.52 10.20 -29.95
CA GLU A 77 -36.88 10.71 -29.85
C GLU A 77 -37.18 11.74 -30.96
N ALA A 78 -36.26 12.65 -31.25
CA ALA A 78 -36.39 13.60 -32.36
C ALA A 78 -36.50 12.89 -33.71
N ALA A 79 -35.72 11.82 -33.95
CA ALA A 79 -35.83 10.98 -35.14
C ALA A 79 -37.23 10.37 -35.24
N ARG A 80 -37.74 9.78 -34.14
CA ARG A 80 -39.09 9.20 -34.06
C ARG A 80 -40.18 10.22 -34.39
N LEU A 81 -40.11 11.43 -33.85
CA LEU A 81 -41.08 12.49 -34.13
C LEU A 81 -41.04 12.94 -35.60
N ARG A 82 -39.85 13.04 -36.22
CA ARG A 82 -39.73 13.36 -37.65
C ARG A 82 -40.32 12.26 -38.53
N GLU A 83 -40.15 11.00 -38.16
CA GLU A 83 -40.77 9.87 -38.87
C GLU A 83 -42.29 9.88 -38.77
N GLN A 84 -42.83 10.20 -37.58
CA GLN A 84 -44.28 10.37 -37.39
C GLN A 84 -44.84 11.54 -38.20
N ALA A 85 -44.12 12.67 -38.25
CA ALA A 85 -44.49 13.81 -39.07
C ALA A 85 -44.49 13.47 -40.58
N ALA A 86 -43.47 12.73 -41.02
CA ALA A 86 -43.39 12.21 -42.39
C ALA A 86 -44.56 11.26 -42.72
N ALA A 87 -45.04 10.48 -41.75
CA ALA A 87 -46.15 9.54 -41.95
C ALA A 87 -47.54 10.21 -41.93
N THR A 88 -47.68 11.40 -41.32
CA THR A 88 -48.99 12.04 -41.08
C THR A 88 -49.24 13.29 -41.91
N GLY A 89 -48.21 14.00 -42.35
CA GLY A 89 -48.36 15.08 -43.32
C GLY A 89 -48.58 14.54 -44.74
N LEU A 90 -49.00 15.41 -45.66
CA LEU A 90 -48.82 15.22 -47.11
C LEU A 90 -47.57 16.00 -47.59
N PRO A 91 -46.36 15.80 -47.03
CA PRO A 91 -45.17 16.43 -47.56
C PRO A 91 -44.93 15.96 -48.99
N ASP A 92 -44.30 16.81 -49.79
CA ASP A 92 -43.83 16.35 -51.10
C ASP A 92 -42.76 15.25 -50.92
N ARG A 93 -42.49 14.52 -52.00
CA ARG A 93 -41.57 13.39 -52.01
C ARG A 93 -40.13 13.75 -51.61
N GLU A 94 -39.68 14.97 -51.91
CA GLU A 94 -38.35 15.44 -51.56
C GLU A 94 -38.27 15.79 -50.07
N GLN A 95 -39.31 16.39 -49.49
CA GLN A 95 -39.41 16.63 -48.06
C GLN A 95 -39.37 15.33 -47.24
N LEU A 96 -40.06 14.27 -47.69
CA LEU A 96 -39.98 12.94 -47.07
C LEU A 96 -38.56 12.38 -47.05
N ARG A 97 -37.86 12.48 -48.19
CA ARG A 97 -36.46 12.02 -48.30
C ARG A 97 -35.56 12.75 -47.31
N VAL A 98 -35.69 14.07 -47.21
CA VAL A 98 -34.90 14.88 -46.26
C VAL A 98 -35.18 14.45 -44.81
N LEU A 99 -36.45 14.30 -44.43
CA LEU A 99 -36.82 13.88 -43.07
C LEU A 99 -36.29 12.49 -42.72
N TRP A 100 -36.36 11.52 -43.64
CA TRP A 100 -35.81 10.19 -43.42
C TRP A 100 -34.29 10.17 -43.35
N HIS A 101 -33.60 10.94 -44.19
CA HIS A 101 -32.14 11.07 -44.10
C HIS A 101 -31.71 11.69 -42.77
N GLN A 102 -32.39 12.74 -42.30
CA GLN A 102 -32.12 13.35 -40.99
C GLN A 102 -32.39 12.38 -39.84
N ALA A 103 -33.50 11.65 -39.88
CA ALA A 103 -33.83 10.66 -38.86
C ALA A 103 -32.78 9.53 -38.82
N ALA A 104 -32.34 9.05 -39.97
CA ALA A 104 -31.27 8.05 -40.06
C ALA A 104 -29.95 8.56 -39.45
N ALA A 105 -29.55 9.79 -39.79
CA ALA A 105 -28.34 10.42 -39.23
C ALA A 105 -28.43 10.60 -37.70
N ASP A 106 -29.60 11.01 -37.18
CA ASP A 106 -29.82 11.16 -35.74
C ASP A 106 -29.73 9.82 -35.00
N ARG A 107 -30.22 8.73 -35.60
CA ARG A 107 -30.11 7.38 -35.02
C ARG A 107 -28.66 6.89 -35.03
N GLU A 108 -27.90 7.14 -36.10
CA GLU A 108 -26.48 6.80 -36.18
C GLU A 108 -25.67 7.56 -35.13
N ALA A 109 -25.90 8.87 -34.99
CA ALA A 109 -25.27 9.69 -33.96
C ALA A 109 -25.66 9.22 -32.54
N ALA A 110 -26.92 8.85 -32.31
CA ALA A 110 -27.35 8.31 -31.02
C ALA A 110 -26.73 6.94 -30.72
N ALA A 111 -26.51 6.10 -31.73
CA ALA A 111 -25.83 4.82 -31.56
C ALA A 111 -24.36 5.03 -31.17
N ALA A 112 -23.65 5.92 -31.87
CA ALA A 112 -22.26 6.28 -31.57
C ALA A 112 -22.10 6.86 -30.15
N ASP A 113 -23.01 7.75 -29.72
CA ASP A 113 -22.98 8.31 -28.37
C ASP A 113 -23.15 7.23 -27.28
N ARG A 114 -24.05 6.26 -27.49
CA ARG A 114 -24.26 5.15 -26.56
C ARG A 114 -23.06 4.20 -26.51
N GLU A 115 -22.43 3.95 -27.65
CA GLU A 115 -21.21 3.15 -27.73
C GLU A 115 -20.08 3.83 -26.94
N GLN A 116 -19.88 5.13 -27.14
CA GLN A 116 -18.89 5.89 -26.37
C GLN A 116 -19.21 5.90 -24.87
N ALA A 117 -20.48 6.11 -24.49
CA ALA A 117 -20.90 6.07 -23.09
C ALA A 117 -20.72 4.68 -22.46
N ALA A 118 -20.85 3.60 -23.23
CA ALA A 118 -20.54 2.24 -22.78
C ALA A 118 -19.03 2.07 -22.57
N ALA A 119 -18.20 2.52 -23.51
CA ALA A 119 -16.75 2.49 -23.39
C ALA A 119 -16.24 3.28 -22.17
N ASP A 120 -16.79 4.48 -21.94
CA ASP A 120 -16.45 5.31 -20.77
C ASP A 120 -16.78 4.58 -19.45
N ARG A 121 -17.94 3.92 -19.37
CA ARG A 121 -18.34 3.15 -18.18
C ARG A 121 -17.43 1.94 -17.94
N ASP A 122 -17.01 1.26 -19.00
CA ASP A 122 -16.10 0.13 -18.90
C ASP A 122 -14.69 0.57 -18.48
N ALA A 123 -14.21 1.72 -18.98
CA ALA A 123 -12.96 2.33 -18.51
C ALA A 123 -13.01 2.63 -17.00
N VAL A 124 -14.11 3.22 -16.52
CA VAL A 124 -14.29 3.52 -15.09
C VAL A 124 -14.34 2.22 -14.26
N ARG A 125 -14.98 1.16 -14.76
CA ARG A 125 -14.97 -0.15 -14.06
C ARG A 125 -13.57 -0.73 -13.95
N ALA A 126 -12.78 -0.68 -15.04
CA ALA A 126 -11.40 -1.13 -15.05
C ALA A 126 -10.55 -0.33 -14.05
N TYR A 127 -10.73 0.99 -14.02
CA TYR A 127 -10.09 1.88 -13.04
C TYR A 127 -10.45 1.49 -11.59
N LEU A 128 -11.74 1.33 -11.27
CA LEU A 128 -12.16 0.97 -9.91
C LEU A 128 -11.60 -0.39 -9.48
N TRP A 129 -11.46 -1.33 -10.42
CA TRP A 129 -10.80 -2.60 -10.15
C TRP A 129 -9.30 -2.43 -9.85
N GLN A 130 -8.61 -1.57 -10.60
CA GLN A 130 -7.22 -1.21 -10.32
C GLN A 130 -7.08 -0.56 -8.93
N VAL A 131 -7.91 0.43 -8.58
CA VAL A 131 -7.90 1.08 -7.26
C VAL A 131 -8.06 0.05 -6.14
N ARG A 132 -8.98 -0.91 -6.27
CA ARG A 132 -9.15 -1.98 -5.27
C ARG A 132 -7.89 -2.84 -5.10
N ARG A 133 -7.20 -3.15 -6.21
CA ARG A 133 -5.94 -3.89 -6.16
C ARG A 133 -4.85 -3.08 -5.45
N GLU A 134 -4.73 -1.80 -5.77
CA GLU A 134 -3.75 -0.91 -5.14
C GLU A 134 -4.03 -0.73 -3.64
N GLN A 135 -5.30 -0.61 -3.23
CA GLN A 135 -5.70 -0.57 -1.83
C GLN A 135 -5.37 -1.88 -1.09
N ALA A 136 -5.63 -3.03 -1.71
CA ALA A 136 -5.26 -4.32 -1.14
C ALA A 136 -3.74 -4.47 -1.00
N ALA A 137 -2.98 -4.04 -1.99
CA ALA A 137 -1.51 -4.01 -1.92
C ALA A 137 -1.02 -3.10 -0.80
N ALA A 138 -1.55 -1.87 -0.70
CA ALA A 138 -1.23 -0.93 0.38
C ALA A 138 -1.56 -1.51 1.77
N ALA A 139 -2.69 -2.20 1.93
CA ALA A 139 -3.04 -2.87 3.18
C ALA A 139 -2.05 -3.98 3.54
N SER A 140 -1.65 -4.79 2.56
CA SER A 140 -0.62 -5.83 2.74
C SER A 140 0.73 -5.23 3.16
N ASP A 141 1.13 -4.15 2.50
CA ASP A 141 2.36 -3.40 2.78
C ASP A 141 2.38 -2.85 4.22
N ARG A 142 1.26 -2.26 4.67
CA ARG A 142 1.10 -1.81 6.06
C ARG A 142 1.13 -2.96 7.06
N ALA A 143 0.52 -4.09 6.74
CA ALA A 143 0.58 -5.28 7.59
C ALA A 143 2.01 -5.84 7.70
N ALA A 144 2.78 -5.81 6.60
CA ALA A 144 4.20 -6.18 6.61
C ALA A 144 5.02 -5.20 7.45
N ALA A 145 4.86 -3.90 7.27
CA ALA A 145 5.50 -2.88 8.11
C ALA A 145 5.14 -3.05 9.60
N GLY A 146 3.91 -3.42 9.92
CA GLY A 146 3.48 -3.71 11.28
C GLY A 146 4.15 -4.95 11.89
N ARG A 147 4.42 -6.00 11.09
CA ARG A 147 5.21 -7.15 11.53
C ARG A 147 6.66 -6.77 11.76
N ASP A 148 7.25 -6.06 10.82
CA ASP A 148 8.63 -5.58 10.89
C ASP A 148 8.90 -4.79 12.18
N ARG A 149 8.01 -3.86 12.56
CA ARG A 149 8.12 -3.10 13.81
C ARG A 149 8.03 -3.99 15.06
N LYS A 150 7.23 -5.06 15.03
CA LYS A 150 7.13 -6.02 16.15
C LYS A 150 8.42 -6.83 16.27
N ASP A 151 8.96 -7.29 15.14
CA ASP A 151 10.22 -8.03 15.11
C ASP A 151 11.38 -7.14 15.59
N SER A 152 11.42 -5.87 15.16
CA SER A 152 12.37 -4.88 15.68
C SER A 152 12.24 -4.64 17.18
N ALA A 153 11.03 -4.61 17.72
CA ALA A 153 10.81 -4.49 19.15
C ALA A 153 11.31 -5.72 19.92
N ALA A 154 11.03 -6.92 19.42
CA ALA A 154 11.55 -8.17 20.00
C ALA A 154 13.08 -8.21 19.97
N ASP A 155 13.68 -7.78 18.86
CA ASP A 155 15.13 -7.69 18.69
C ASP A 155 15.77 -6.74 19.73
N ARG A 156 15.18 -5.56 19.96
CA ARG A 156 15.64 -4.63 21.00
C ARG A 156 15.53 -5.22 22.41
N THR A 157 14.41 -5.87 22.73
CA THR A 157 14.24 -6.55 24.02
C THR A 157 15.28 -7.66 24.23
N ALA A 158 15.59 -8.43 23.18
CA ALA A 158 16.65 -9.44 23.25
C ALA A 158 18.04 -8.82 23.44
N ALA A 159 18.33 -7.70 22.77
CA ALA A 159 19.57 -6.95 22.95
C ALA A 159 19.71 -6.38 24.38
N GLU A 160 18.62 -5.89 24.97
CA GLU A 160 18.58 -5.43 26.36
C GLU A 160 18.86 -6.57 27.34
N GLN A 161 18.21 -7.72 27.17
CA GLN A 161 18.48 -8.92 27.98
C GLN A 161 19.92 -9.41 27.88
N ASP A 162 20.51 -9.35 26.69
CA ASP A 162 21.92 -9.70 26.48
C ASP A 162 22.83 -8.77 27.29
N ARG A 163 22.60 -7.46 27.27
CA ARG A 163 23.35 -6.47 28.07
C ARG A 163 23.21 -6.69 29.57
N ASP A 164 21.98 -6.90 30.05
CA ASP A 164 21.71 -7.18 31.46
C ASP A 164 22.49 -8.42 31.94
N PHE A 165 22.53 -9.47 31.11
CA PHE A 165 23.32 -10.67 31.41
C PHE A 165 24.82 -10.38 31.45
N VAL A 166 25.33 -9.58 30.50
CA VAL A 166 26.74 -9.16 30.47
C VAL A 166 27.09 -8.36 31.73
N ASP A 167 26.24 -7.42 32.13
CA ASP A 167 26.46 -6.59 33.31
C ASP A 167 26.44 -7.40 34.60
N CYS A 168 25.53 -8.37 34.73
CA CYS A 168 25.56 -9.34 35.83
C CYS A 168 26.88 -10.15 35.83
N GLY A 169 27.34 -10.57 34.65
CA GLY A 169 28.62 -11.27 34.48
C GLY A 169 29.82 -10.43 34.92
N ARG A 170 29.85 -9.14 34.55
CA ARG A 170 30.88 -8.18 34.95
C ARG A 170 30.88 -7.93 36.45
N GLN A 171 29.69 -7.76 37.06
CA GLN A 171 29.55 -7.61 38.51
C GLN A 171 30.08 -8.83 39.25
N GLN A 172 29.74 -10.04 38.79
CA GLN A 172 30.27 -11.27 39.38
C GLN A 172 31.79 -11.38 39.21
N ALA A 173 32.33 -11.09 38.03
CA ALA A 173 33.78 -11.10 37.78
C ALA A 173 34.52 -10.08 38.66
N ALA A 174 33.93 -8.90 38.91
CA ALA A 174 34.49 -7.89 39.81
C ALA A 174 34.55 -8.39 41.26
N VAL A 175 33.48 -9.02 41.76
CA VAL A 175 33.44 -9.62 43.11
C VAL A 175 34.49 -10.72 43.24
N GLU A 176 34.62 -11.59 42.25
CA GLU A 176 35.62 -12.68 42.27
C GLU A 176 37.05 -12.15 42.24
N ARG A 177 37.34 -11.11 41.45
CA ARG A 177 38.64 -10.42 41.46
C ARG A 177 38.95 -9.84 42.84
N ALA A 178 37.98 -9.17 43.48
CA ALA A 178 38.16 -8.62 44.82
C ALA A 178 38.44 -9.71 45.88
N MET A 179 37.72 -10.83 45.85
CA MET A 179 37.98 -11.96 46.76
C MET A 179 39.35 -12.61 46.51
N ALA A 180 39.77 -12.73 45.25
CA ALA A 180 41.09 -13.26 44.90
C ALA A 180 42.23 -12.34 45.35
N GLU A 181 42.04 -11.02 45.29
CA GLU A 181 42.98 -10.02 45.79
C GLU A 181 43.10 -10.08 47.32
N GLU A 182 41.98 -10.16 48.05
CA GLU A 182 41.98 -10.30 49.51
C GLU A 182 42.63 -11.62 49.97
N SER A 183 42.49 -12.69 49.19
CA SER A 183 43.09 -14.00 49.48
C SER A 183 44.58 -14.09 49.12
N ARG A 184 45.16 -13.06 48.50
CA ARG A 184 46.56 -13.08 48.06
C ARG A 184 47.48 -12.83 49.27
N PRO A 185 48.37 -13.78 49.62
CA PRO A 185 49.25 -13.60 50.77
C PRO A 185 50.18 -12.38 50.55
N PRO A 186 50.53 -11.63 51.61
CA PRO A 186 51.42 -10.49 51.49
C PRO A 186 52.75 -10.96 50.92
N THR A 187 53.11 -10.43 49.76
CA THR A 187 54.43 -10.68 49.16
C THR A 187 55.47 -9.99 50.03
N ARG A 188 56.27 -10.79 50.74
CA ARG A 188 57.43 -10.34 51.51
C ARG A 188 58.62 -10.11 50.61
#